data_AF-A0A969JYW3-F1
#
_entry.id   AF-A0A969JYW3-F1
#
_cell.length_a   1.000
_cell.length_b   1.000
_cell.length_c   1.000
_cell.angle_alpha   90.00
_cell.angle_beta   90.00
_cell.angle_gamma   90.00
#
_symmetry.space_group_name_H-M   'P 1'
#
loop_
_entity.id
_entity.type
_entity.pdbx_description
1 polymer ?
#
loop_
_entity_poly.entity_id
_entity_poly.type
_entity_poly.pdbx_seq_one_letter_code
_entity_poly.pdbx_strand_id
1 'polypeptide(L)'
;MVSIVIVSHSQQLAAGVRELARQMVQDQVAIAAAGGIDDPENPIGTDAMQILAAIEAVYSDDGVVVLMDLGSALLSAEMALEFLAPEQQAKVYLCAAPLVEGAVVAAVQAAAGSPVTAVIEEAMRALQPKQSQLATTVDQPSPITDYRSPITVYFLLAAICVGLAIGSKFTAVLLLLPLGLAVYMAGGPKWERWLLTAVAVTVLTFFLTNPLPCLI
;
A
#
# COMPACT_ATOMS: atom_id res chain seq x y z
N MET A 1 -18.33 24.86 7.49
CA MET A 1 -16.93 24.36 7.49
C MET A 1 -16.95 22.86 7.23
N VAL A 2 -15.89 22.27 6.69
CA VAL A 2 -15.78 20.81 6.51
C VAL A 2 -15.91 20.11 7.86
N SER A 3 -16.72 19.06 7.92
CA SER A 3 -16.88 18.22 9.13
C SER A 3 -16.23 16.86 8.94
N ILE A 4 -16.06 16.14 10.05
CA ILE A 4 -15.29 14.89 10.09
C ILE A 4 -16.10 13.78 10.75
N VAL A 5 -16.09 12.60 10.15
CA VAL A 5 -16.62 11.37 10.73
C VAL A 5 -15.49 10.36 10.85
N ILE A 6 -15.31 9.80 12.03
CA ILE A 6 -14.31 8.77 12.34
C ILE A 6 -15.03 7.44 12.43
N VAL A 7 -14.66 6.50 11.58
CA VAL A 7 -15.23 5.15 11.53
C VAL A 7 -14.19 4.13 11.95
N SER A 8 -14.53 3.28 12.91
CA SER A 8 -13.66 2.17 13.32
C SER A 8 -14.46 0.94 13.71
N HIS A 9 -13.82 -0.22 13.65
CA HIS A 9 -14.34 -1.45 14.25
C HIS A 9 -14.50 -1.37 15.77
N SER A 10 -13.74 -0.48 16.42
CA SER A 10 -13.78 -0.31 17.87
C SER A 10 -14.38 1.04 18.22
N GLN A 11 -15.47 1.01 18.99
CA GLN A 11 -16.08 2.21 19.57
C GLN A 11 -15.04 3.03 20.37
N GLN A 12 -14.19 2.35 21.13
CA GLN A 12 -13.16 2.99 21.95
C GLN A 12 -12.10 3.67 21.08
N LEU A 13 -11.70 3.04 19.97
CA LEU A 13 -10.75 3.65 19.04
C LEU A 13 -11.36 4.88 18.36
N ALA A 14 -12.57 4.76 17.80
CA ALA A 14 -13.25 5.89 17.15
C ALA A 14 -13.44 7.07 18.13
N ALA A 15 -13.87 6.79 19.36
CA ALA A 15 -14.02 7.80 20.41
C ALA A 15 -12.67 8.42 20.81
N GLY A 16 -11.61 7.61 20.93
CA GLY A 16 -10.27 8.08 21.27
C GLY A 16 -9.65 8.97 20.18
N VAL A 17 -9.82 8.60 18.90
CA VAL A 17 -9.36 9.45 17.78
C VAL A 17 -10.14 10.76 17.75
N ARG A 18 -11.47 10.71 17.98
CA ARG A 18 -12.31 11.91 18.07
C ARG A 18 -11.85 12.84 19.17
N GLU A 19 -11.58 12.30 20.35
CA GLU A 19 -11.08 13.08 21.49
C GLU A 19 -9.75 13.78 21.15
N LEU A 20 -8.80 13.03 20.57
CA LEU A 20 -7.52 13.59 20.15
C LEU A 20 -7.68 14.71 19.12
N ALA A 21 -8.48 14.48 18.07
CA ALA A 21 -8.73 15.48 17.02
C ALA A 21 -9.42 16.74 17.57
N ARG A 22 -10.40 16.58 18.47
CA ARG A 22 -11.10 17.71 19.13
C ARG A 22 -10.16 18.57 19.96
N GLN A 23 -9.25 17.97 20.71
CA GLN A 23 -8.27 18.71 21.50
C GLN A 23 -7.36 19.60 20.63
N MET A 24 -7.08 19.18 19.39
CA MET A 24 -6.25 19.95 18.47
C MET A 24 -6.93 21.18 17.88
N VAL A 25 -8.26 21.19 17.84
CA VAL A 25 -9.04 22.26 17.21
C VAL A 25 -9.92 23.03 18.19
N GLN A 26 -9.90 22.69 19.48
CA GLN A 26 -10.68 23.37 20.53
C GLN A 26 -12.17 23.49 20.18
N ASP A 27 -12.78 22.39 19.73
CA ASP A 27 -14.20 22.29 19.35
C ASP A 27 -14.67 23.17 18.18
N GLN A 28 -13.75 23.76 17.41
CA GLN A 28 -14.11 24.55 16.22
C GLN A 28 -14.75 23.69 15.12
N VAL A 29 -14.34 22.42 15.00
CA VAL A 29 -14.78 21.49 13.94
C VAL A 29 -15.80 20.50 14.48
N ALA A 30 -16.89 20.29 13.74
CA ALA A 30 -17.84 19.23 14.03
C ALA A 30 -17.23 17.85 13.71
N ILE A 31 -17.03 17.03 14.74
CA ILE A 31 -16.44 15.70 14.63
C ILE A 31 -17.36 14.67 15.29
N ALA A 32 -17.82 13.70 14.50
CA ALA A 32 -18.56 12.52 14.97
C ALA A 32 -17.69 11.26 14.92
N ALA A 33 -18.07 10.27 15.72
CA ALA A 33 -17.43 8.96 15.77
C ALA A 33 -18.51 7.88 15.66
N ALA A 34 -18.27 6.89 14.81
CA ALA A 34 -19.06 5.67 14.68
C ALA A 34 -18.12 4.48 14.79
N GLY A 35 -18.43 3.54 15.66
CA GLY A 35 -17.64 2.32 15.71
C GLY A 35 -18.14 1.30 16.70
N GLY A 36 -17.80 0.05 16.42
CA GLY A 36 -18.39 -1.10 17.09
C GLY A 36 -19.76 -1.47 16.55
N ILE A 37 -20.33 -2.51 17.13
CA ILE A 37 -21.69 -2.98 16.92
C ILE A 37 -22.40 -3.13 18.27
N ASP A 38 -23.74 -3.15 18.27
CA ASP A 38 -24.56 -3.34 19.47
C ASP A 38 -24.59 -4.83 19.89
N ASP A 39 -23.41 -5.40 20.12
CA ASP A 39 -23.20 -6.74 20.68
C ASP A 39 -22.27 -6.61 21.90
N PRO A 40 -22.79 -6.70 23.14
CA PRO A 40 -21.98 -6.61 24.34
C PRO A 40 -20.92 -7.70 24.50
N GLU A 41 -21.12 -8.87 23.90
CA GLU A 41 -20.16 -9.98 23.96
C GLU A 41 -19.09 -9.86 22.87
N ASN A 42 -19.45 -9.34 21.69
CA ASN A 42 -18.54 -9.16 20.56
C ASN A 42 -18.67 -7.74 19.94
N PRO A 43 -18.24 -6.68 20.67
CA PRO A 43 -18.51 -5.30 20.26
C PRO A 43 -17.67 -4.81 19.07
N ILE A 44 -16.74 -5.63 18.57
CA ILE A 44 -15.85 -5.26 17.47
C ILE A 44 -16.57 -5.49 16.14
N GLY A 45 -16.80 -4.41 15.40
CA GLY A 45 -17.51 -4.44 14.12
C GLY A 45 -17.84 -3.05 13.62
N THR A 46 -18.52 -2.97 12.48
CA THR A 46 -19.02 -1.70 11.94
C THR A 46 -20.48 -1.83 11.56
N ASP A 47 -21.22 -0.73 11.73
CA ASP A 47 -22.65 -0.65 11.49
C ASP A 47 -22.94 0.56 10.60
N ALA A 48 -23.47 0.31 9.40
CA ALA A 48 -23.78 1.37 8.44
C ALA A 48 -24.82 2.37 8.96
N MET A 49 -25.77 1.95 9.81
CA MET A 49 -26.77 2.86 10.36
C MET A 49 -26.16 3.80 11.41
N GLN A 50 -25.18 3.34 12.19
CA GLN A 50 -24.42 4.20 13.09
C GLN A 50 -23.54 5.20 12.31
N ILE A 51 -22.94 4.76 11.20
CA ILE A 51 -22.15 5.63 10.32
C ILE A 51 -23.04 6.68 9.66
N LEU A 52 -24.21 6.29 9.15
CA LEU A 52 -25.22 7.20 8.59
C LEU A 52 -25.62 8.26 9.62
N ALA A 53 -26.01 7.83 10.83
CA ALA A 53 -26.38 8.76 11.90
C ALA A 53 -25.23 9.71 12.28
N ALA A 54 -23.99 9.22 12.27
CA ALA A 54 -22.82 10.07 12.52
C ALA A 54 -22.61 11.11 11.40
N ILE A 55 -22.79 10.73 10.13
CA ILE A 55 -22.71 11.65 9.00
C ILE A 55 -23.80 12.72 9.10
N GLU A 56 -25.05 12.31 9.34
CA GLU A 56 -26.19 13.23 9.47
C GLU A 56 -26.01 14.21 10.64
N ALA A 57 -25.48 13.75 11.77
CA ALA A 57 -25.27 14.58 12.96
C ALA A 57 -24.26 15.72 12.75
N VAL A 58 -23.32 15.58 11.80
CA VAL A 58 -22.31 16.60 11.50
C VAL A 58 -22.36 17.09 10.05
N TYR A 59 -23.45 16.81 9.33
CA TYR A 59 -23.56 17.16 7.92
C TYR A 59 -23.32 18.65 7.69
N SER A 60 -22.59 18.97 6.63
CA SER A 60 -22.22 20.33 6.27
C SER A 60 -22.21 20.47 4.75
N ASP A 61 -22.71 21.60 4.26
CA ASP A 61 -22.70 21.92 2.83
C ASP A 61 -21.28 22.14 2.27
N ASP A 62 -20.30 22.39 3.14
CA ASP A 62 -18.89 22.50 2.76
C ASP A 62 -18.21 21.12 2.62
N GLY A 63 -18.89 20.05 3.02
CA GLY A 63 -18.44 18.66 2.89
C GLY A 63 -18.23 17.94 4.21
N VAL A 64 -18.36 16.61 4.16
CA VAL A 64 -18.09 15.68 5.28
C VAL A 64 -16.97 14.73 4.87
N VAL A 65 -15.87 14.70 5.61
CA VAL A 65 -14.76 13.76 5.37
C VAL A 65 -14.87 12.59 6.34
N VAL A 66 -15.03 11.39 5.79
CA VAL A 66 -15.13 10.14 6.54
C VAL A 66 -13.77 9.46 6.52
N LEU A 67 -13.16 9.22 7.68
CA LEU A 67 -11.93 8.44 7.83
C LEU A 67 -12.26 7.08 8.43
N MET A 68 -11.65 6.02 7.91
CA MET A 68 -11.93 4.63 8.30
C MET A 68 -10.64 3.89 8.68
N ASP A 69 -10.73 2.85 9.51
CA ASP A 69 -9.58 2.03 9.89
C ASP A 69 -9.21 0.96 8.84
N LEU A 70 -10.04 -0.06 8.70
CA LEU A 70 -9.77 -1.30 7.97
C LEU A 70 -10.85 -1.57 6.91
N GLY A 71 -10.58 -2.52 6.02
CA GLY A 71 -11.36 -2.73 4.79
C GLY A 71 -12.89 -2.88 4.97
N SER A 72 -13.37 -3.57 6.01
CA SER A 72 -14.81 -3.72 6.25
C SER A 72 -15.49 -2.41 6.69
N ALA A 73 -14.77 -1.48 7.29
CA ALA A 73 -15.30 -0.17 7.63
C ALA A 73 -15.59 0.68 6.38
N LEU A 74 -14.80 0.51 5.32
CA LEU A 74 -15.06 1.13 4.02
C LEU A 74 -16.37 0.60 3.41
N LEU A 75 -16.60 -0.71 3.40
CA LEU A 75 -17.85 -1.29 2.88
C LEU A 75 -19.08 -0.80 3.65
N SER A 76 -18.99 -0.75 4.98
CA SER A 76 -20.07 -0.22 5.82
C SER A 76 -20.30 1.29 5.58
N ALA A 77 -19.25 2.06 5.32
CA ALA A 77 -19.36 3.48 4.98
C ALA A 77 -19.98 3.68 3.59
N GLU A 78 -19.60 2.88 2.59
CA GLU A 78 -20.23 2.88 1.26
C GLU A 78 -21.73 2.59 1.36
N MET A 79 -22.10 1.55 2.11
CA MET A 79 -23.50 1.21 2.38
C MET A 79 -24.24 2.35 3.09
N ALA A 80 -23.62 3.03 4.06
CA ALA A 80 -24.22 4.19 4.72
C ALA A 80 -24.53 5.33 3.72
N LEU A 81 -23.66 5.56 2.73
CA LEU A 81 -23.87 6.57 1.70
C LEU A 81 -25.07 6.27 0.78
N GLU A 82 -25.42 5.00 0.57
CA GLU A 82 -26.59 4.61 -0.25
C GLU A 82 -27.93 5.04 0.36
N PHE A 83 -27.97 5.30 1.67
CA PHE A 83 -29.16 5.79 2.37
C PHE A 83 -29.32 7.31 2.33
N LEU A 84 -28.30 8.05 1.91
CA LEU A 84 -28.35 9.51 1.81
C LEU A 84 -29.09 9.95 0.54
N ALA A 85 -29.66 11.16 0.58
CA ALA A 85 -30.15 11.79 -0.64
C ALA A 85 -28.99 12.04 -1.63
N PRO A 86 -29.20 11.96 -2.96
CA PRO A 86 -28.12 12.12 -3.94
C PRO A 86 -27.32 13.42 -3.80
N GLU A 87 -28.00 14.50 -3.41
CA GLU A 87 -27.40 15.82 -3.16
C GLU A 87 -26.46 15.82 -1.95
N GLN A 88 -26.81 15.05 -0.91
CA GLN A 88 -25.98 14.88 0.27
C GLN A 88 -24.80 13.96 -0.01
N GLN A 89 -25.04 12.85 -0.71
CA GLN A 89 -24.03 11.88 -1.09
C GLN A 89 -22.87 12.53 -1.85
N ALA A 90 -23.15 13.49 -2.74
CA ALA A 90 -22.14 14.23 -3.50
C ALA A 90 -21.19 15.08 -2.63
N LYS A 91 -21.52 15.31 -1.35
CA LYS A 91 -20.74 16.11 -0.40
C LYS A 91 -20.10 15.29 0.72
N VAL A 92 -20.22 13.96 0.69
CA VAL A 92 -19.57 13.07 1.65
C VAL A 92 -18.43 12.34 0.97
N TYR A 93 -17.24 12.40 1.57
CA TYR A 93 -16.00 11.94 0.97
C TYR A 93 -15.37 10.87 1.86
N LEU A 94 -15.26 9.64 1.35
CA LEU A 94 -14.49 8.58 2.01
C LEU A 94 -13.00 8.82 1.76
N CYS A 95 -12.21 8.96 2.83
CA CYS A 95 -10.81 9.33 2.78
C CYS A 95 -9.91 8.13 3.13
N ALA A 96 -9.04 7.76 2.19
CA ALA A 96 -8.07 6.67 2.35
C ALA A 96 -6.82 7.10 3.14
N ALA A 97 -7.00 7.86 4.22
CA ALA A 97 -5.93 8.31 5.11
C ALA A 97 -5.76 7.35 6.31
N PRO A 98 -4.56 7.27 6.92
CA PRO A 98 -4.39 6.57 8.20
C PRO A 98 -5.33 7.16 9.25
N LEU A 99 -6.11 6.32 9.94
CA LEU A 99 -7.23 6.78 10.78
C LEU A 99 -6.84 7.88 11.78
N VAL A 100 -5.80 7.67 12.58
CA VAL A 100 -5.43 8.58 13.66
C VAL A 100 -4.78 9.85 13.11
N GLU A 101 -3.71 9.70 12.34
CA GLU A 101 -2.94 10.84 11.83
C GLU A 101 -3.76 11.67 10.86
N GLY A 102 -4.49 10.99 9.98
CA GLY A 102 -5.38 11.62 9.01
C GLY A 102 -6.49 12.41 9.68
N ALA A 103 -7.11 11.89 10.74
CA ALA A 103 -8.22 12.58 11.41
C ALA A 103 -7.74 13.88 12.10
N VAL A 104 -6.56 13.84 12.72
CA VAL A 104 -5.96 15.02 13.34
C VAL A 104 -5.61 16.07 12.28
N VAL A 105 -4.95 15.69 11.18
CA VAL A 105 -4.60 16.61 10.11
C VAL A 105 -5.87 17.17 9.44
N ALA A 106 -6.85 16.32 9.15
CA ALA A 106 -8.13 16.74 8.59
C ALA A 106 -8.81 17.79 9.49
N ALA A 107 -8.83 17.57 10.81
CA ALA A 107 -9.42 18.51 11.76
C ALA A 107 -8.69 19.86 11.74
N VAL A 108 -7.36 19.86 11.78
CA VAL A 108 -6.56 21.10 11.72
C VAL A 108 -6.81 21.85 10.41
N GLN A 109 -6.84 21.15 9.26
CA GLN A 109 -7.10 21.77 7.97
C GLN A 109 -8.53 22.32 7.86
N ALA A 110 -9.51 21.59 8.37
CA ALA A 110 -10.90 22.03 8.43
C ALA A 110 -11.03 23.29 9.30
N ALA A 111 -10.45 23.30 10.50
CA ALA A 111 -10.44 24.45 11.41
C ALA A 111 -9.78 25.69 10.78
N ALA A 112 -8.76 25.50 9.94
CA ALA A 112 -8.14 26.57 9.17
C ALA A 112 -9.01 27.10 8.00
N GLY A 113 -10.21 26.55 7.79
CA GLY A 113 -11.13 26.95 6.72
C GLY A 113 -10.72 26.44 5.34
N SER A 114 -9.91 25.37 5.27
CA SER A 114 -9.47 24.80 3.99
C SER A 114 -10.64 24.18 3.22
N PRO A 115 -10.64 24.24 1.88
CA PRO A 115 -11.63 23.52 1.08
C PRO A 115 -11.49 22.01 1.25
N VAL A 116 -12.59 21.27 1.06
CA VAL A 116 -12.65 19.81 1.30
C VAL A 116 -11.59 19.02 0.54
N THR A 117 -11.22 19.44 -0.67
CA THR A 117 -10.15 18.82 -1.46
C THR A 117 -8.79 18.91 -0.76
N ALA A 118 -8.45 20.08 -0.21
CA ALA A 118 -7.21 20.27 0.53
C ALA A 118 -7.22 19.50 1.87
N VAL A 119 -8.37 19.43 2.55
CA VAL A 119 -8.53 18.62 3.77
C VAL A 119 -8.22 17.14 3.48
N ILE A 120 -8.79 16.59 2.41
CA ILE A 120 -8.57 15.19 1.99
C ILE A 120 -7.12 14.94 1.60
N GLU A 121 -6.52 15.82 0.79
CA GLU A 121 -5.14 15.69 0.34
C GLU A 121 -4.14 15.65 1.50
N GLU A 122 -4.26 16.58 2.45
CA GLU A 122 -3.36 16.64 3.59
C GLU A 122 -3.58 15.47 4.55
N ALA A 123 -4.84 15.05 4.77
CA ALA A 123 -5.12 13.84 5.54
C ALA A 123 -4.43 12.60 4.95
N MET A 124 -4.46 12.42 3.63
CA MET A 124 -3.77 11.31 2.96
C MET A 124 -2.24 11.38 3.10
N ARG A 125 -1.67 12.59 3.23
CA ARG A 125 -0.22 12.81 3.45
C ARG A 125 0.19 12.69 4.92
N ALA A 126 -0.75 12.50 5.85
CA ALA A 126 -0.48 12.54 7.30
C ALA A 126 0.54 11.48 7.80
N LEU A 127 0.81 10.42 7.03
CA LEU A 127 1.84 9.43 7.37
C LEU A 127 3.27 9.89 7.04
N GLN A 128 3.45 10.85 6.13
CA GLN A 128 4.75 11.28 5.61
C GLN A 128 5.74 11.77 6.68
N PRO A 129 5.31 12.53 7.73
CA PRO A 129 6.24 12.95 8.78
C PRO A 129 6.90 11.77 9.49
N LYS A 130 6.13 10.73 9.84
CA LYS A 130 6.66 9.50 10.47
C LYS A 130 7.58 8.74 9.52
N GLN A 131 7.21 8.63 8.25
CA GLN A 131 8.07 7.99 7.25
C GLN A 131 9.42 8.71 7.10
N SER A 132 9.40 10.04 7.07
CA SER A 132 10.61 10.87 6.96
C SER A 132 11.53 10.72 8.16
N GLN A 133 10.96 10.70 9.37
CA GLN A 133 11.71 10.53 10.63
C GLN A 133 12.33 9.12 10.75
N LEU A 134 11.60 8.09 10.33
CA LEU A 134 12.09 6.71 10.34
C LEU A 134 13.08 6.45 9.20
N ALA A 135 12.92 7.08 8.05
CA ALA A 135 13.88 7.01 6.95
C ALA A 135 15.23 7.68 7.28
N THR A 136 15.28 8.55 8.30
CA THR A 136 16.55 9.02 8.88
C THR A 136 17.20 8.00 9.81
N THR A 137 16.46 6.97 10.25
CA THR A 137 16.93 5.94 11.18
C THR A 137 17.19 4.59 10.53
N VAL A 138 16.54 4.31 9.39
CA VAL A 138 16.73 3.09 8.60
C VAL A 138 17.63 3.44 7.43
N ASP A 139 18.89 3.03 7.50
CA ASP A 139 19.75 2.84 6.33
C ASP A 139 18.96 2.00 5.31
N GLN A 140 18.37 2.67 4.33
CA GLN A 140 17.56 2.02 3.31
C GLN A 140 18.48 1.04 2.57
N PRO A 141 18.15 -0.25 2.41
CA PRO A 141 18.71 -0.95 1.28
C PRO A 141 18.19 -0.18 0.05
N SER A 142 19.12 0.45 -0.66
CA SER A 142 18.84 1.15 -1.91
C SER A 142 17.84 0.33 -2.74
N PRO A 143 16.87 0.96 -3.42
CA PRO A 143 16.09 0.24 -4.41
C PRO A 143 17.09 -0.51 -5.29
N ILE A 144 16.79 -1.78 -5.62
CA ILE A 144 17.61 -2.60 -6.50
C ILE A 144 17.48 -2.03 -7.93
N THR A 145 17.98 -0.81 -8.10
CA THR A 145 18.13 -0.03 -9.31
C THR A 145 19.51 0.64 -9.27
N ASP A 146 20.47 0.03 -8.57
CA ASP A 146 21.86 0.26 -8.87
C ASP A 146 22.20 -0.45 -10.18
N TYR A 147 21.95 0.23 -11.30
CA TYR A 147 22.41 -0.20 -12.63
C TYR A 147 23.96 -0.29 -12.70
N ARG A 148 24.69 0.17 -11.67
CA ARG A 148 26.14 -0.03 -11.55
C ARG A 148 26.53 -1.27 -10.73
N SER A 149 25.58 -2.06 -10.23
CA SER A 149 25.93 -3.31 -9.58
C SER A 149 26.63 -4.24 -10.61
N PRO A 150 27.73 -4.90 -10.25
CA PRO A 150 28.42 -5.83 -11.16
C PRO A 150 27.44 -6.87 -11.71
N ILE A 151 26.47 -7.27 -10.90
CA ILE A 151 25.41 -8.23 -11.19
C ILE A 151 24.59 -7.81 -12.41
N THR A 152 24.19 -6.54 -12.52
CA THR A 152 23.42 -6.03 -13.67
C THR A 152 24.23 -6.09 -14.97
N VAL A 153 25.53 -5.79 -14.91
CA VAL A 153 26.45 -5.91 -16.06
C VAL A 153 26.58 -7.36 -16.50
N TYR A 154 26.65 -8.31 -15.57
CA TYR A 154 26.72 -9.74 -15.89
C TYR A 154 25.43 -10.29 -16.50
N PHE A 155 24.25 -9.86 -16.04
CA PHE A 155 22.99 -10.25 -16.66
C PHE A 155 22.84 -9.69 -18.08
N LEU A 156 23.30 -8.46 -18.32
CA LEU A 156 23.30 -7.86 -19.65
C LEU A 156 24.28 -8.58 -20.60
N LEU A 157 25.49 -8.90 -20.12
CA LEU A 157 26.47 -9.69 -20.86
C LEU A 157 25.94 -11.10 -21.16
N ALA A 158 25.29 -11.76 -20.19
CA ALA A 158 24.67 -13.06 -20.41
C ALA A 158 23.56 -12.99 -21.48
N ALA A 159 22.70 -11.96 -21.45
CA ALA A 159 21.67 -11.75 -22.47
C ALA A 159 22.28 -11.48 -23.86
N ILE A 160 23.36 -10.71 -23.95
CA ILE A 160 24.11 -10.47 -25.19
C ILE A 160 24.75 -11.77 -25.70
N CYS A 161 25.36 -12.57 -24.83
CA CYS A 161 25.93 -13.88 -25.20
C CYS A 161 24.84 -14.85 -25.68
N VAL A 162 23.66 -14.86 -25.06
CA VAL A 162 22.51 -15.66 -25.51
C VAL A 162 22.04 -15.20 -26.89
N GLY A 163 21.94 -13.88 -27.11
CA GLY A 163 21.56 -13.30 -28.41
C GLY A 163 22.59 -13.55 -29.53
N LEU A 164 23.90 -13.52 -29.21
CA LEU A 164 24.99 -13.81 -30.14
C LEU A 164 25.13 -15.31 -30.44
N ALA A 165 24.58 -16.18 -29.60
CA ALA A 165 24.71 -17.63 -29.70
C ALA A 165 23.54 -18.32 -30.41
N ILE A 166 22.68 -17.56 -31.09
CA ILE A 166 21.69 -18.11 -32.03
C ILE A 166 22.47 -18.74 -33.20
N GLY A 167 22.56 -20.08 -33.19
CA GLY A 167 23.08 -20.88 -34.31
C GLY A 167 24.43 -21.58 -34.10
N SER A 168 25.04 -21.52 -32.91
CA SER A 168 26.32 -22.21 -32.65
C SER A 168 26.19 -23.30 -31.58
N LYS A 169 26.80 -24.47 -31.80
CA LYS A 169 26.79 -25.61 -30.87
C LYS A 169 27.47 -25.31 -29.52
N PHE A 170 28.02 -24.10 -29.33
CA PHE A 170 28.76 -23.65 -28.16
C PHE A 170 27.93 -22.84 -27.15
N THR A 171 26.65 -22.59 -27.41
CA THR A 171 25.75 -21.75 -26.57
C THR A 171 25.65 -22.24 -25.12
N ALA A 172 25.59 -23.55 -24.90
CA ALA A 172 25.50 -24.14 -23.55
C ALA A 172 26.80 -23.98 -22.75
N VAL A 173 27.97 -24.04 -23.41
CA VAL A 173 29.28 -23.93 -22.74
C VAL A 173 29.57 -22.49 -22.33
N LEU A 174 29.12 -21.51 -23.12
CA LEU A 174 29.30 -20.08 -22.83
C LEU A 174 28.42 -19.58 -21.68
N LEU A 175 27.33 -20.27 -21.34
CA LEU A 175 26.46 -19.93 -20.22
C LEU A 175 26.99 -20.38 -18.85
N LEU A 176 27.84 -21.42 -18.81
CA LEU A 176 28.35 -21.99 -17.55
C LEU A 176 29.26 -21.01 -16.79
N LEU A 177 30.07 -20.23 -17.51
CA LEU A 177 31.05 -19.32 -16.90
C LEU A 177 30.40 -18.12 -16.18
N PRO A 178 29.53 -17.30 -16.82
CA PRO A 178 28.88 -16.18 -16.15
C PRO A 178 27.91 -16.62 -15.05
N LEU A 179 27.23 -17.76 -15.24
CA LEU A 179 26.25 -18.28 -14.28
C LEU A 179 26.95 -18.89 -13.05
N GLY A 180 28.07 -19.60 -13.25
CA GLY A 180 28.91 -20.09 -12.17
C GLY A 180 29.56 -18.95 -11.37
N LEU A 181 30.02 -17.89 -12.05
CA LEU A 181 30.58 -16.69 -11.40
C LEU A 181 29.52 -15.96 -10.56
N ALA A 182 28.29 -15.84 -11.09
CA ALA A 182 27.17 -15.23 -10.37
C ALA A 182 26.81 -16.02 -9.10
N VAL A 183 26.83 -17.36 -9.15
CA VAL A 183 26.57 -18.22 -7.98
C VAL A 183 27.70 -18.10 -6.94
N TYR A 184 28.96 -18.05 -7.38
CA TYR A 184 30.12 -17.90 -6.50
C TYR A 184 30.13 -16.56 -5.74
N MET A 185 29.78 -15.46 -6.43
CA MET A 185 29.74 -14.11 -5.86
C MET A 185 28.51 -13.85 -4.97
N ALA A 186 27.40 -14.59 -5.16
CA ALA A 186 26.15 -14.38 -4.42
C ALA A 186 26.16 -14.91 -2.97
N GLY A 187 27.19 -15.65 -2.55
CA GLY A 187 27.58 -15.82 -1.13
C GLY A 187 26.53 -16.29 -0.11
N GLY A 188 25.41 -16.89 -0.52
CA GLY A 188 24.29 -17.27 0.37
C GLY A 188 24.27 -18.76 0.76
N PRO A 189 23.60 -19.13 1.87
CA PRO A 189 23.61 -20.49 2.46
C PRO A 189 22.88 -21.59 1.64
N LYS A 190 22.56 -21.32 0.36
CA LYS A 190 21.85 -22.25 -0.54
C LYS A 190 22.45 -22.25 -1.96
N TRP A 191 23.75 -22.00 -2.10
CA TRP A 191 24.46 -21.96 -3.38
C TRP A 191 24.26 -23.23 -4.23
N GLU A 192 24.11 -24.39 -3.59
CA GLU A 192 23.82 -25.67 -4.25
C GLU A 192 22.52 -25.67 -5.07
N ARG A 193 21.47 -24.99 -4.58
CA ARG A 193 20.19 -24.91 -5.30
C ARG A 193 20.31 -24.03 -6.54
N TRP A 194 21.08 -22.96 -6.45
CA TRP A 194 21.33 -22.07 -7.58
C TRP A 194 22.22 -22.71 -8.64
N LEU A 195 23.21 -23.50 -8.22
CA LEU A 195 24.03 -24.32 -9.11
C LEU A 195 23.18 -25.35 -9.87
N LEU A 196 22.26 -26.03 -9.17
CA LEU A 196 21.34 -27.00 -9.81
C LEU A 196 20.44 -26.33 -10.84
N THR A 197 19.84 -25.19 -10.53
CA THR A 197 19.02 -24.42 -11.47
C THR A 197 19.84 -23.99 -12.69
N ALA A 198 21.08 -23.57 -12.47
CA ALA A 198 22.00 -23.15 -13.52
C ALA A 198 22.33 -24.29 -14.50
N VAL A 199 22.63 -25.48 -13.97
CA VAL A 199 22.86 -26.69 -14.76
C VAL A 199 21.58 -27.08 -15.51
N ALA A 200 20.41 -27.06 -14.85
CA ALA A 200 19.14 -27.42 -15.46
C ALA A 200 18.77 -26.51 -16.64
N VAL A 201 18.93 -25.19 -16.48
CA VAL A 201 18.70 -24.21 -17.56
C VAL A 201 19.65 -24.50 -18.73
N THR A 202 20.93 -24.75 -18.45
CA THR A 202 21.92 -25.05 -19.50
C THR A 202 21.57 -26.32 -20.28
N VAL A 203 21.18 -27.40 -19.58
CA VAL A 203 20.74 -28.66 -20.20
C VAL A 203 19.48 -28.46 -21.03
N LEU A 204 18.48 -27.75 -20.49
CA LEU A 204 17.22 -27.47 -21.20
C LEU A 204 17.48 -26.65 -22.48
N THR A 205 18.32 -25.62 -22.40
CA THR A 205 18.71 -24.83 -23.56
C THR A 205 19.45 -25.67 -24.59
N PHE A 206 20.33 -26.60 -24.18
CA PHE A 206 21.00 -27.53 -25.10
C PHE A 206 20.00 -28.42 -25.85
N PHE A 207 19.02 -29.01 -25.16
CA PHE A 207 18.00 -29.86 -25.79
C PHE A 207 17.08 -29.08 -26.73
N LEU A 208 16.67 -27.86 -26.35
CA LEU A 208 15.83 -27.02 -27.20
C LEU A 208 16.55 -26.51 -28.46
N THR A 209 17.88 -26.39 -28.40
CA THR A 209 18.71 -25.88 -29.52
C THR A 209 19.38 -26.97 -30.36
N ASN A 210 19.47 -28.21 -29.87
CA ASN A 210 19.86 -29.40 -30.61
C ASN A 210 18.75 -30.48 -30.49
N PRO A 211 17.68 -30.41 -31.31
CA PRO A 211 16.81 -31.58 -31.46
C PRO A 211 17.66 -32.70 -32.05
N LEU A 212 17.85 -33.79 -31.30
CA LEU A 212 18.50 -34.99 -31.83
C LEU A 212 17.84 -35.34 -33.19
N PRO A 213 18.62 -35.62 -34.26
CA PRO A 213 18.05 -36.32 -35.38
C PRO A 213 17.78 -37.75 -34.88
N CYS A 214 16.56 -38.02 -34.46
CA CYS A 214 16.04 -39.38 -34.52
C CYS A 214 15.99 -39.77 -36.00
N LEU A 215 17.11 -40.31 -36.46
CA LEU A 215 17.29 -41.01 -37.72
C LEU A 215 16.33 -42.20 -37.80
N ILE A 216 15.70 -42.32 -38.98
CA ILE A 216 15.23 -43.56 -39.65
C ILE A 216 13.96 -44.20 -39.06
#